data_AF-A0A9D5EXU2-F1
#
_entry.id   AF-A0A9D5EXU2-F1
#
_cell.length_a   1.000
_cell.length_b   1.000
_cell.length_c   1.000
_cell.angle_alpha   90.00
_cell.angle_beta   90.00
_cell.angle_gamma   90.00
#
_symmetry.space_group_name_H-M   'P 1'
#
loop_
_entity.id
_entity.type
_entity.pdbx_description
1 polymer ?
#
loop_
_entity_poly.entity_id
_entity_poly.type
_entity_poly.pdbx_seq_one_letter_code
_entity_poly.pdbx_strand_id
1 'polypeptide(L)'
;MKLRSFALAWAVAVPCVAMSADVVRWTDDAGRVHYGVLFDVPQRYLNRVEPADAPLPPGTTACEARWHRYAASAACFDQYRLVRGGLKPEAFQRCIEVPQPEPCQ
;
A
#
# COMPACT_ATOMS: atom_id res chain seq x y z
N MET A 1 43.48 -1.09 42.73
CA MET A 1 42.70 -2.34 42.63
C MET A 1 41.28 -2.02 42.15
N LYS A 2 40.88 -2.65 41.03
CA LYS A 2 39.51 -2.84 40.48
C LYS A 2 38.67 -1.60 40.13
N LEU A 3 38.88 -1.11 38.91
CA LEU A 3 37.90 -0.32 38.14
C LEU A 3 36.70 -1.23 37.82
N ARG A 4 35.50 -0.88 38.28
CA ARG A 4 34.27 -1.64 38.02
C ARG A 4 33.67 -1.15 36.71
N SER A 5 33.81 -1.96 35.67
CA SER A 5 33.17 -1.78 34.36
C SER A 5 31.65 -1.75 34.51
N PHE A 6 31.03 -0.61 34.19
CA PHE A 6 29.61 -0.56 33.92
C PHE A 6 29.42 -0.71 32.41
N ALA A 7 28.84 -1.84 32.01
CA ALA A 7 28.53 -2.17 30.63
C ALA A 7 27.53 -1.15 30.07
N LEU A 8 27.91 -0.49 28.97
CA LEU A 8 27.02 0.31 28.15
C LEU A 8 25.99 -0.64 27.51
N ALA A 9 24.75 -0.64 28.00
CA ALA A 9 23.66 -1.33 27.33
C ALA A 9 23.28 -0.53 26.08
N TRP A 10 23.82 -0.93 24.93
CA TRP A 10 23.45 -0.37 23.63
C TRP A 10 22.04 -0.86 23.29
N ALA A 11 21.04 -0.02 23.53
CA ALA A 11 19.68 -0.27 23.11
C ALA A 11 19.62 -0.28 21.58
N VAL A 12 19.58 -1.47 20.98
CA VAL A 12 19.26 -1.64 19.56
C VAL A 12 17.79 -1.26 19.39
N ALA A 13 17.53 -0.04 18.96
CA ALA A 13 16.23 0.36 18.47
C ALA A 13 15.95 -0.44 17.20
N VAL A 14 15.11 -1.47 17.31
CA VAL A 14 14.57 -2.19 16.15
C VAL A 14 13.73 -1.16 15.37
N PRO A 15 14.10 -0.80 14.13
CA PRO A 15 13.27 0.07 13.32
C PRO A 15 11.96 -0.67 13.05
N CYS A 16 10.84 -0.05 13.44
CA CYS A 16 9.53 -0.52 13.07
C CYS A 16 9.41 -0.37 11.55
N VAL A 17 9.71 -1.43 10.80
CA VAL A 17 9.38 -1.50 9.37
C VAL A 17 7.86 -1.51 9.31
N ALA A 18 7.28 -0.37 8.96
CA ALA A 18 5.87 -0.26 8.63
C ALA A 18 5.61 -1.24 7.48
N MET A 19 4.95 -2.36 7.78
CA MET A 19 4.48 -3.27 6.74
C MET A 19 3.36 -2.54 6.01
N SER A 20 3.72 -1.94 4.87
CA SER A 20 2.74 -1.49 3.87
C SER A 20 1.83 -2.67 3.55
N ALA A 21 0.52 -2.42 3.50
CA ALA A 21 -0.42 -3.42 3.03
C ALA A 21 0.03 -3.99 1.68
N ASP A 22 -0.11 -5.30 1.50
CA ASP A 22 0.20 -6.04 0.26
C ASP A 22 -0.80 -5.69 -0.85
N VAL A 23 -0.93 -4.40 -1.17
CA VAL A 23 -1.75 -3.91 -2.25
C VAL A 23 -1.00 -4.13 -3.56
N VAL A 24 -1.68 -4.78 -4.48
CA VAL A 24 -1.17 -5.10 -5.79
C VAL A 24 -2.02 -4.47 -6.88
N ARG A 25 -1.43 -4.36 -8.06
CA ARG A 25 -2.03 -3.88 -9.29
C ARG A 25 -2.02 -5.00 -10.33
N TRP A 26 -3.11 -5.12 -11.09
CA TRP A 26 -3.15 -5.95 -12.30
C TRP A 26 -3.99 -5.28 -13.38
N THR A 27 -3.74 -5.65 -14.63
CA THR A 27 -4.52 -5.18 -15.79
C THR A 27 -5.38 -6.32 -16.31
N ASP A 28 -6.68 -6.07 -16.45
CA ASP A 28 -7.63 -7.03 -16.99
C ASP A 28 -7.56 -7.14 -18.53
N ASP A 29 -8.34 -8.05 -19.09
CA ASP A 29 -8.38 -8.28 -20.55
C ASP A 29 -8.97 -7.09 -21.35
N ALA A 30 -9.66 -6.16 -20.67
CA ALA A 30 -10.16 -4.91 -21.26
C ALA A 30 -9.17 -3.75 -21.12
N GLY A 31 -7.96 -3.99 -20.60
CA GLY A 31 -6.94 -2.97 -20.37
C GLY A 31 -7.19 -2.11 -19.13
N ARG A 32 -8.16 -2.46 -18.28
CA ARG A 32 -8.45 -1.69 -17.06
C ARG A 32 -7.52 -2.12 -15.94
N VAL A 33 -6.97 -1.12 -15.26
CA VAL A 33 -6.11 -1.32 -14.10
C VAL A 33 -6.95 -1.46 -12.85
N HIS A 34 -6.69 -2.52 -12.08
CA HIS A 34 -7.34 -2.82 -10.81
C HIS A 34 -6.33 -2.77 -9.67
N TYR A 35 -6.83 -2.50 -8.47
CA TYR A 35 -6.06 -2.48 -7.22
C TYR A 35 -6.77 -3.33 -6.19
N GLY A 36 -6.01 -4.06 -5.39
CA GLY A 36 -6.57 -4.95 -4.38
C GLY A 36 -5.47 -5.72 -3.67
N VAL A 37 -5.84 -6.77 -2.97
CA VAL A 37 -4.88 -7.66 -2.30
C VAL A 37 -4.60 -8.86 -3.19
N LEU A 38 -3.46 -9.51 -3.00
CA LEU A 38 -3.08 -10.67 -3.82
C LEU A 38 -4.16 -11.77 -3.84
N PHE A 39 -4.85 -12.00 -2.72
CA PHE A 39 -5.93 -12.98 -2.62
C PHE A 39 -7.17 -12.65 -3.48
N ASP A 40 -7.41 -11.36 -3.77
CA ASP A 40 -8.56 -10.93 -4.57
C ASP A 40 -8.28 -10.95 -6.08
N VAL A 41 -7.02 -11.17 -6.47
CA VAL A 41 -6.62 -11.23 -7.89
C VAL A 41 -7.17 -12.52 -8.52
N PRO A 42 -7.98 -12.43 -9.59
CA PRO A 42 -8.40 -13.62 -10.34
C PRO A 42 -7.22 -14.45 -10.84
N GLN A 43 -7.30 -15.77 -10.75
CA GLN A 43 -6.18 -16.69 -11.05
C GLN A 43 -5.53 -16.44 -12.42
N ARG A 44 -6.32 -16.05 -13.44
CA ARG A 44 -5.82 -15.75 -14.79
C ARG A 44 -4.93 -14.51 -14.90
N TYR A 45 -4.84 -13.71 -13.85
CA TYR A 45 -4.04 -12.48 -13.80
C TYR A 45 -2.83 -12.58 -12.86
N LEU A 46 -2.66 -13.69 -12.12
CA LEU A 46 -1.60 -13.82 -11.11
C LEU A 46 -0.18 -13.63 -11.66
N ASN A 47 0.05 -14.03 -12.92
CA ASN A 47 1.34 -13.85 -13.60
C ASN A 47 1.59 -12.43 -14.13
N ARG A 48 0.63 -11.52 -13.98
CA ARG A 48 0.68 -10.11 -14.42
C ARG A 48 0.48 -9.13 -13.26
N VAL A 49 0.69 -9.59 -12.03
CA VAL A 49 0.55 -8.78 -10.82
C VAL A 49 1.84 -7.99 -10.57
N GLU A 50 1.67 -6.72 -10.24
CA GLU A 50 2.75 -5.84 -9.78
C GLU A 50 2.42 -5.30 -8.38
N PRO A 51 3.40 -4.94 -7.55
CA PRO A 51 3.16 -4.09 -6.39
C PRO A 51 2.41 -2.81 -6.78
N ALA A 52 1.47 -2.34 -5.96
CA ALA A 52 0.69 -1.15 -6.30
C ALA A 52 1.52 0.13 -6.42
N ASP A 53 2.66 0.18 -5.72
CA ASP A 53 3.66 1.25 -5.77
C ASP A 53 4.73 1.05 -6.86
N ALA A 54 4.64 -0.03 -7.64
CA ALA A 54 5.53 -0.24 -8.77
C ALA A 54 5.39 0.92 -9.78
N PRO A 55 6.51 1.29 -10.45
CA PRO A 55 6.52 2.35 -11.45
C PRO A 55 5.37 2.21 -12.45
N LEU A 56 4.71 3.31 -12.76
CA LEU A 56 3.63 3.32 -13.75
C LEU A 56 4.20 3.19 -15.17
N PRO A 57 3.41 2.65 -16.11
CA PRO A 57 3.84 2.54 -17.51
C PRO A 57 4.33 3.87 -18.09
N PRO A 58 5.30 3.83 -19.02
CA PRO A 58 5.69 5.02 -19.77
C PRO A 58 4.49 5.66 -20.46
N GLY A 59 4.40 7.00 -20.43
CA GLY A 59 3.29 7.75 -21.02
C GLY A 59 2.11 7.99 -20.07
N THR A 60 2.11 7.42 -18.86
CA THR A 60 1.13 7.79 -17.83
C THR A 60 1.25 9.28 -17.48
N THR A 61 0.16 10.00 -17.66
CA THR A 61 0.07 11.43 -17.36
C THR A 61 0.12 11.69 -15.85
N ALA A 62 0.42 12.93 -15.46
CA ALA A 62 0.38 13.32 -14.05
C ALA A 62 -1.03 13.19 -13.45
N CYS A 63 -2.09 13.32 -14.26
CA CYS A 63 -3.46 13.12 -13.79
C CYS A 63 -3.73 11.65 -13.47
N GLU A 64 -3.44 10.76 -14.41
CA GLU A 64 -3.57 9.32 -14.21
C GLU A 64 -2.73 8.85 -13.01
N ALA A 65 -1.50 9.35 -12.86
CA ALA A 65 -0.66 9.03 -11.71
C ALA A 65 -1.26 9.45 -10.36
N ARG A 66 -2.08 10.51 -10.29
CA ARG A 66 -2.84 10.85 -9.07
C ARG A 66 -3.97 9.86 -8.83
N TRP A 67 -4.70 9.51 -9.87
CA TRP A 67 -5.77 8.51 -9.79
C TRP A 67 -5.25 7.11 -9.40
N HIS A 68 -4.09 6.69 -9.91
CA HIS A 68 -3.42 5.46 -9.51
C HIS A 68 -3.06 5.44 -8.02
N ARG A 69 -2.53 6.55 -7.49
CA ARG A 69 -2.22 6.67 -6.04
C ARG A 69 -3.49 6.65 -5.19
N TYR A 70 -4.53 7.35 -5.62
CA TYR A 70 -5.82 7.33 -4.94
C TYR A 70 -6.46 5.92 -4.92
N ALA A 71 -6.45 5.23 -6.05
CA ALA A 71 -7.00 3.87 -6.15
C ALA A 71 -6.21 2.87 -5.29
N ALA A 72 -4.88 2.96 -5.27
CA ALA A 72 -4.04 2.14 -4.38
C ALA A 72 -4.34 2.41 -2.90
N SER A 73 -4.52 3.68 -2.52
CA SER A 73 -4.93 4.07 -1.15
C SER A 73 -6.30 3.48 -0.80
N ALA A 74 -7.30 3.64 -1.66
CA ALA A 74 -8.64 3.11 -1.44
C ALA A 74 -8.63 1.58 -1.25
N ALA A 75 -7.88 0.86 -2.10
CA ALA A 75 -7.73 -0.60 -1.98
C ALA A 75 -7.05 -1.02 -0.65
N CYS A 76 -6.09 -0.24 -0.15
CA CYS A 76 -5.51 -0.46 1.18
C CYS A 76 -6.58 -0.36 2.27
N PHE A 77 -7.37 0.73 2.27
CA PHE A 77 -8.40 0.95 3.27
C PHE A 77 -9.54 -0.09 3.20
N ASP A 78 -9.86 -0.62 2.02
CA ASP A 78 -10.90 -1.62 1.85
C ASP A 78 -10.64 -2.92 2.64
N GLN A 79 -9.38 -3.28 2.90
CA GLN A 79 -9.03 -4.40 3.79
C GLN A 79 -9.50 -4.21 5.24
N TYR A 80 -9.71 -2.97 5.65
CA TYR A 80 -10.04 -2.60 7.03
C TYR A 80 -11.51 -2.22 7.19
N ARG A 81 -12.32 -2.34 6.14
CA ARG A 81 -13.74 -2.02 6.16
C ARG A 81 -14.51 -3.01 7.04
N LEU A 82 -15.39 -2.49 7.89
CA LEU A 82 -16.27 -3.28 8.75
C LEU A 82 -17.59 -3.59 8.04
N VAL A 83 -18.20 -4.73 8.37
CA VAL A 83 -19.46 -5.23 7.75
C VAL A 83 -20.60 -4.23 7.85
N ARG A 84 -20.66 -3.41 8.91
CA ARG A 84 -21.73 -2.41 9.14
C ARG A 84 -21.35 -0.99 8.68
N GLY A 85 -20.33 -0.86 7.84
CA GLY A 85 -19.74 0.44 7.50
C GLY A 85 -18.77 0.91 8.59
N GLY A 86 -17.86 1.79 8.21
CA GLY A 86 -16.74 2.22 9.04
C GLY A 86 -15.44 1.47 8.74
N LEU A 87 -14.34 2.03 9.22
CA LEU A 87 -12.99 1.51 9.09
C LEU A 87 -12.44 1.16 10.47
N LYS A 88 -11.67 0.08 10.54
CA LYS A 88 -10.85 -0.21 11.73
C LYS A 88 -9.84 0.93 11.93
N PRO A 89 -9.66 1.48 13.15
CA PRO A 89 -8.73 2.59 13.38
C PRO A 89 -7.29 2.29 12.95
N GLU A 90 -6.86 1.03 13.01
CA GLU A 90 -5.54 0.58 12.58
C GLU A 90 -5.29 0.80 11.07
N ALA A 91 -6.35 1.02 10.27
CA ALA A 91 -6.21 1.37 8.85
C ALA A 91 -5.37 2.62 8.67
N PHE A 92 -5.60 3.65 9.50
CA PHE A 92 -4.87 4.93 9.43
C PHE A 92 -3.41 4.83 9.90
N GLN A 93 -3.03 3.71 10.52
CA GLN A 93 -1.64 3.42 10.88
C GLN A 93 -0.89 2.67 9.77
N ARG A 94 -1.62 2.04 8.84
CA ARG A 94 -1.07 1.17 7.79
C ARG A 94 -1.24 1.69 6.38
N CYS A 95 -2.26 2.51 6.15
CA CYS A 95 -2.59 3.07 4.86
C CYS A 95 -2.34 4.58 4.87
N ILE A 96 -1.91 5.10 3.72
CA ILE A 96 -1.79 6.54 3.50
C ILE A 96 -3.11 7.02 2.94
N GLU A 97 -3.75 7.98 3.62
CA GLU A 97 -4.92 8.66 3.09
C GLU A 97 -4.50 9.55 1.92
N VAL A 98 -5.08 9.30 0.75
CA VAL A 98 -4.88 10.12 -0.44
C VAL A 98 -6.20 10.81 -0.76
N PRO A 99 -6.26 12.15 -0.80
CA PRO A 99 -7.46 12.86 -1.21
C PRO A 99 -7.86 12.46 -2.63
N GLN A 100 -9.17 12.41 -2.89
CA GLN A 100 -9.68 12.17 -4.23
C GLN A 100 -9.17 13.26 -5.18
N PRO A 101 -8.53 12.91 -6.30
CA PRO A 101 -8.04 13.89 -7.25
C PRO A 101 -9.16 14.42 -8.13
N GLU A 102 -8.94 15.60 -8.71
CA GLU A 102 -9.82 16.14 -9.75
C GLU A 102 -9.89 15.21 -10.97
N PRO A 103 -11.03 15.19 -11.69
CA PRO A 103 -11.15 14.46 -12.95
C PRO A 103 -10.06 14.86 -13.96
N CYS A 104 -9.61 13.91 -14.77
CA CYS A 104 -8.74 14.22 -15.90
C CYS A 104 -9.52 14.98 -16.97
N GLN A 105 -8.90 16.01 -17.54
CA GLN A 105 -9.46 16.86 -18.58
C GLN A 105 -8.99 16.41 -19.96
#